data_AF-A0A061DCJ0-F1
#
_entry.id   AF-A0A061DCJ0-F1
#
_cell.length_a   1.000
_cell.length_b   1.000
_cell.length_c   1.000
_cell.angle_alpha   90.00
_cell.angle_beta   90.00
_cell.angle_gamma   90.00
#
_symmetry.space_group_name_H-M   'P 1'
#
loop_
_entity.id
_entity.type
_entity.pdbx_description
1 polymer ?
#
loop_
_entity_poly.entity_id
_entity_poly.type
_entity_poly.pdbx_seq_one_letter_code
_entity_poly.pdbx_strand_id
1 'polypeptide(L)'
;MRDLRHPVAVVVTDPYMQGCGVTYESDEMFKPETPKRYDAHEKPNIGCKIDIHAAKEAAFYCPAPYVLDPPDCFYQVYVVAEVKNVIDIALLLIALAFQHFVAVRINGQLVRGDEMLHQTPPLECRCVTIKGIVLSTIQIGNYCSK
;
A
#
# COMPACT_ATOMS: atom_id res chain seq x y z
N MET A 1 39.42 25.15 11.57
CA MET A 1 38.47 24.45 10.67
C MET A 1 38.56 22.97 10.99
N ARG A 2 37.50 22.35 11.52
CA ARG A 2 37.43 20.90 11.75
C ARG A 2 36.51 20.32 10.67
N ASP A 3 37.09 19.48 9.81
CA ASP A 3 36.37 18.72 8.78
C ASP A 3 35.48 17.69 9.50
N LEU A 4 34.17 17.93 9.48
CA LEU A 4 33.13 17.06 10.06
C LEU A 4 32.63 16.09 9.00
N ARG A 5 33.49 15.20 8.50
CA ARG A 5 33.06 14.02 7.73
C ARG A 5 33.05 12.80 8.64
N HIS A 6 31.99 12.70 9.44
CA HIS A 6 31.68 11.47 10.16
C HIS A 6 30.93 10.53 9.21
N PRO A 7 31.40 9.30 8.96
CA PRO A 7 30.61 8.32 8.24
C PRO A 7 29.35 8.01 9.04
N VAL A 8 28.19 8.28 8.45
CA VAL A 8 26.89 7.88 9.00
C VAL A 8 26.70 6.41 8.64
N ALA A 9 26.65 5.54 9.65
CA ALA A 9 26.26 4.16 9.46
C ALA A 9 24.76 4.11 9.18
N VAL A 10 24.39 3.88 7.93
CA VAL A 10 23.01 3.58 7.55
C VAL A 10 22.80 2.09 7.77
N VAL A 11 22.03 1.74 8.81
CA VAL A 11 21.51 0.38 8.96
C VAL A 11 20.38 0.24 7.96
N VAL A 12 20.66 -0.36 6.81
CA VAL A 12 19.62 -0.76 5.86
C VAL A 12 18.88 -1.96 6.46
N THR A 13 17.72 -1.69 7.07
CA THR A 13 16.67 -2.70 7.14
C THR A 13 16.25 -3.05 5.72
N ASP A 14 15.82 -4.30 5.49
CA ASP A 14 15.39 -4.80 4.17
C ASP A 14 14.80 -3.68 3.29
N PRO A 15 15.49 -3.29 2.20
CA PRO A 15 15.15 -2.08 1.45
C PRO A 15 13.82 -2.22 0.70
N TYR A 16 13.28 -3.44 0.62
CA TYR A 16 12.09 -3.73 -0.15
C TYR A 16 10.85 -3.73 0.73
N MET A 17 9.82 -3.00 0.31
CA MET A 17 8.49 -3.05 0.92
C MET A 17 7.64 -4.14 0.25
N GLN A 18 6.65 -4.64 0.98
CA GLN A 18 5.58 -5.42 0.36
C GLN A 18 4.76 -4.50 -0.55
N GLY A 19 4.53 -4.86 -1.81
CA GLY A 19 3.81 -3.94 -2.71
C GLY A 19 3.75 -4.36 -4.16
N CYS A 20 3.09 -3.54 -4.96
CA CYS A 20 2.94 -3.76 -6.39
C CYS A 20 2.77 -2.44 -7.14
N GLY A 21 2.80 -2.49 -8.46
CA GLY A 21 2.54 -1.33 -9.28
C GLY A 21 2.11 -1.71 -10.68
N VAL A 22 2.27 -0.76 -11.60
CA VAL A 22 2.18 -1.02 -13.04
C VAL A 22 3.58 -1.32 -13.58
N THR A 23 3.69 -2.31 -14.47
CA THR A 23 4.91 -2.71 -15.23
C THR A 23 5.97 -3.54 -14.48
N TYR A 24 6.87 -4.16 -15.24
CA TYR A 24 8.04 -4.90 -14.76
C TYR A 24 9.02 -4.04 -13.94
N GLU A 25 9.04 -2.72 -14.14
CA GLU A 25 9.90 -1.82 -13.33
C GLU A 25 9.48 -1.82 -11.85
N SER A 26 8.25 -2.22 -11.54
CA SER A 26 7.80 -2.40 -10.16
C SER A 26 8.32 -3.68 -9.51
N ASP A 27 8.73 -4.70 -10.28
CA ASP A 27 9.19 -5.98 -9.74
C ASP A 27 10.54 -5.86 -9.01
N GLU A 28 11.35 -4.85 -9.35
CA GLU A 28 12.60 -4.52 -8.66
C GLU A 28 12.39 -3.61 -7.43
N MET A 29 11.20 -3.00 -7.27
CA MET A 29 10.91 -2.09 -6.16
C MET A 29 10.28 -2.79 -4.96
N PHE A 30 9.71 -3.98 -5.16
CA PHE A 30 8.94 -4.71 -4.16
C PHE A 30 9.50 -6.09 -3.92
N LYS A 31 9.13 -6.66 -2.76
CA LYS A 31 9.52 -8.02 -2.42
C LYS A 31 8.95 -9.01 -3.43
N PRO A 32 9.75 -9.92 -4.02
CA PRO A 32 9.26 -10.89 -5.00
C PRO A 32 8.23 -11.86 -4.41
N GLU A 33 8.25 -12.06 -3.08
CA GLU A 33 7.26 -12.82 -2.34
C GLU A 33 5.94 -12.05 -2.09
N THR A 34 5.77 -10.82 -2.62
CA THR A 34 4.52 -10.08 -2.45
C THR A 34 3.33 -10.86 -3.00
N PRO A 35 2.26 -11.08 -2.19
CA PRO A 35 1.11 -11.83 -2.63
C PRO A 35 0.39 -11.15 -3.80
N LYS A 36 0.30 -11.87 -4.91
CA LYS A 36 -0.44 -11.45 -6.10
C LYS A 36 -1.95 -11.44 -5.83
N ARG A 37 -2.66 -10.55 -6.53
CA ARG A 37 -4.12 -10.52 -6.51
C ARG A 37 -4.69 -11.50 -7.53
N TYR A 38 -5.79 -12.16 -7.17
CA TYR A 38 -6.53 -13.06 -8.03
C TYR A 38 -7.98 -12.58 -8.18
N ASP A 39 -8.57 -12.79 -9.35
CA ASP A 39 -10.00 -12.53 -9.58
C ASP A 39 -10.89 -13.64 -8.99
N ALA A 40 -12.21 -13.50 -9.18
CA ALA A 40 -13.19 -14.48 -8.71
C ALA A 40 -13.08 -15.86 -9.38
N HIS A 41 -12.25 -16.00 -10.42
CA HIS A 41 -11.97 -17.24 -11.14
C HIS A 41 -10.53 -17.72 -10.91
N GLU A 42 -9.87 -17.22 -9.86
CA GLU A 42 -8.47 -17.55 -9.51
C GLU A 42 -7.46 -17.18 -10.60
N LYS A 43 -7.82 -16.28 -11.53
CA LYS A 43 -6.87 -15.77 -12.51
C LYS A 43 -6.08 -14.62 -11.90
N PRO A 44 -4.75 -14.58 -12.09
CA PRO A 44 -3.95 -13.46 -11.64
C PRO A 44 -4.47 -12.16 -12.27
N ASN A 45 -4.85 -11.22 -11.42
CA ASN A 45 -5.09 -9.84 -11.84
C ASN A 45 -3.84 -9.02 -11.51
N ILE A 46 -3.53 -8.04 -12.34
CA ILE A 46 -2.37 -7.17 -12.12
C ILE A 46 -2.57 -6.42 -10.81
N GLY A 47 -1.66 -6.63 -9.86
CA GLY A 47 -1.76 -6.06 -8.52
C GLY A 47 -1.48 -7.07 -7.40
N CYS A 48 -1.75 -6.65 -6.17
CA CYS A 48 -1.38 -7.35 -4.95
C CYS A 48 -2.46 -7.23 -3.87
N LYS A 49 -2.47 -8.21 -2.96
CA LYS A 49 -3.30 -8.19 -1.75
C LYS A 49 -2.40 -8.35 -0.53
N ILE A 50 -2.26 -7.29 0.25
CA ILE A 50 -1.34 -7.24 1.38
C ILE A 50 -2.12 -7.42 2.68
N ASP A 51 -1.64 -8.36 3.50
CA ASP A 51 -1.95 -8.40 4.93
C ASP A 51 -1.07 -7.36 5.64
N ILE A 52 -1.64 -6.21 5.98
CA ILE A 52 -0.86 -5.11 6.56
C ILE A 52 -0.44 -5.38 8.01
N HIS A 53 -1.16 -6.23 8.73
CA HIS A 53 -0.78 -6.63 10.07
C HIS A 53 0.50 -7.48 10.05
N ALA A 54 0.62 -8.39 9.10
CA ALA A 54 1.83 -9.17 8.88
C ALA A 54 2.97 -8.33 8.26
N ALA A 55 2.65 -7.55 7.22
CA ALA A 55 3.64 -6.78 6.47
C ALA A 55 4.16 -5.54 7.21
N LYS A 56 3.38 -4.98 8.14
CA LYS A 56 3.60 -3.71 8.88
C LYS A 56 3.56 -2.45 8.02
N GLU A 57 4.10 -2.54 6.81
CA GLU A 57 4.07 -1.50 5.79
C GLU A 57 3.82 -2.12 4.42
N ALA A 58 3.21 -1.34 3.54
CA ALA A 58 2.96 -1.71 2.17
C ALA A 58 3.09 -0.49 1.27
N ALA A 59 3.29 -0.73 -0.02
CA ALA A 59 3.40 0.34 -0.97
C ALA A 59 2.83 0.02 -2.35
N PHE A 60 2.49 1.08 -3.07
CA PHE A 60 1.86 1.02 -4.38
C PHE A 60 2.46 2.05 -5.32
N TYR A 61 2.93 1.57 -6.48
CA TYR A 61 3.58 2.40 -7.49
C TYR A 61 2.64 2.68 -8.67
N CYS A 62 2.42 3.96 -8.96
CA CYS A 62 1.61 4.46 -10.06
C CYS A 62 2.29 5.67 -10.71
N PRO A 63 3.13 5.46 -11.74
CA PRO A 63 3.87 6.52 -12.42
C PRO A 63 3.01 7.27 -13.43
N ALA A 64 3.46 8.48 -13.77
CA ALA A 64 2.91 9.21 -14.91
C ALA A 64 3.07 8.38 -16.21
N PRO A 65 2.10 8.45 -17.15
CA PRO A 65 0.93 9.32 -17.17
C PRO A 65 -0.31 8.73 -16.48
N TYR A 66 -0.15 7.65 -15.70
CA TYR A 66 -1.24 7.02 -14.96
C TYR A 66 -1.50 7.74 -13.65
N VAL A 67 -2.68 7.53 -13.09
CA VAL A 67 -3.14 8.20 -11.88
C VAL A 67 -3.71 7.21 -10.88
N LEU A 68 -3.58 7.55 -9.59
CA LEU A 68 -4.23 6.81 -8.51
C LEU A 68 -5.74 7.03 -8.57
N ASP A 69 -6.49 5.96 -8.30
CA ASP A 69 -7.94 5.93 -8.22
C ASP A 69 -8.38 5.14 -6.96
N PRO A 70 -9.07 5.76 -5.99
CA PRO A 70 -9.51 7.15 -5.99
C PRO A 70 -8.34 8.14 -5.93
N PRO A 71 -8.57 9.43 -6.29
CA PRO A 71 -7.61 10.49 -6.03
C PRO A 71 -7.18 10.48 -4.56
N ASP A 72 -5.93 10.81 -4.29
CA ASP A 72 -5.36 10.85 -2.94
C ASP A 72 -5.39 9.50 -2.19
N CYS A 73 -5.40 8.36 -2.89
CA CYS A 73 -5.06 7.09 -2.23
C CYS A 73 -3.72 7.21 -1.48
N PHE A 74 -3.56 6.79 -0.22
CA PHE A 74 -4.44 6.05 0.71
C PHE A 74 -5.17 6.96 1.72
N TYR A 75 -5.36 8.25 1.46
CA TYR A 75 -6.29 9.07 2.27
C TYR A 75 -7.74 8.71 1.96
N GLN A 76 -8.02 8.40 0.70
CA GLN A 76 -9.28 7.81 0.25
C GLN A 76 -9.06 6.42 -0.34
N VAL A 77 -10.03 5.55 -0.17
CA VAL A 77 -9.97 4.16 -0.64
C VAL A 77 -11.35 3.70 -1.09
N TYR A 78 -11.38 2.70 -1.97
CA TYR A 78 -12.60 1.94 -2.22
C TYR A 78 -12.81 0.90 -1.10
N VAL A 79 -14.02 0.86 -0.56
CA VAL A 79 -14.53 -0.21 0.29
C VAL A 79 -15.84 -0.68 -0.32
N VAL A 80 -15.84 -1.89 -0.90
CA VAL A 80 -17.01 -2.45 -1.61
C VAL A 80 -17.53 -1.47 -2.68
N ALA A 81 -16.61 -0.96 -3.51
CA ALA A 81 -16.86 0.01 -4.58
C ALA A 81 -17.33 1.42 -4.15
N GLU A 82 -17.45 1.70 -2.86
CA GLU A 82 -17.70 3.05 -2.34
C GLU A 82 -16.39 3.74 -1.95
N VAL A 83 -16.23 5.02 -2.30
CA VAL A 83 -15.08 5.82 -1.84
C VAL A 83 -15.30 6.24 -0.38
N LYS A 84 -14.32 5.98 0.48
CA LYS A 84 -14.35 6.32 1.91
C LYS A 84 -13.01 6.90 2.34
N ASN A 85 -13.02 7.77 3.36
CA ASN A 85 -11.77 8.24 3.97
C ASN A 85 -11.20 7.16 4.89
N VAL A 86 -9.89 6.94 4.82
CA VAL A 86 -9.23 5.93 5.66
C VAL A 86 -9.33 6.27 7.14
N ILE A 87 -9.32 7.55 7.52
CA ILE A 87 -9.47 7.97 8.93
C ILE A 87 -10.81 7.57 9.56
N ASP A 88 -11.83 7.36 8.74
CA ASP A 88 -13.16 6.94 9.20
C ASP A 88 -13.23 5.42 9.41
N ILE A 89 -12.31 4.66 8.81
CA ILE A 89 -12.36 3.20 8.73
C ILE A 89 -11.23 2.53 9.51
N ALA A 90 -10.01 3.08 9.48
CA ALA A 90 -8.80 2.44 9.99
C ALA A 90 -7.99 3.43 10.84
N LEU A 91 -8.16 3.35 12.17
CA LEU A 91 -7.57 4.27 13.15
C LEU A 91 -6.04 4.31 13.11
N LEU A 92 -5.39 3.19 12.77
CA LEU A 92 -3.94 3.02 12.92
C LEU A 92 -3.18 3.07 11.60
N LEU A 93 -3.87 3.23 10.46
CA LEU A 93 -3.21 3.32 9.17
C LEU A 93 -2.75 4.74 8.88
N ILE A 94 -1.48 4.88 8.56
CA ILE A 94 -0.87 6.15 8.14
C ILE A 94 -0.48 6.01 6.67
N ALA A 95 -0.99 6.93 5.84
CA ALA A 95 -0.61 7.07 4.44
C ALA A 95 0.55 8.07 4.29
N LEU A 96 1.49 7.75 3.39
CA LEU A 96 2.58 8.61 2.98
C LEU A 96 2.57 8.67 1.44
N ALA A 97 2.15 9.81 0.90
CA ALA A 97 2.07 10.03 -0.53
C ALA A 97 3.36 10.67 -1.07
N PHE A 98 3.87 10.12 -2.16
CA PHE A 98 4.97 10.63 -2.98
C PHE A 98 4.48 10.78 -4.43
N GLN A 99 5.28 11.41 -5.29
CA GLN A 99 4.86 11.78 -6.65
C GLN A 99 4.30 10.61 -7.49
N HIS A 100 4.88 9.41 -7.39
CA HIS A 100 4.50 8.23 -8.15
C HIS A 100 4.25 7.00 -7.28
N PHE A 101 4.26 7.20 -5.96
CA PHE A 101 4.31 6.11 -5.00
C PHE A 101 3.50 6.49 -3.79
N VAL A 102 2.76 5.54 -3.25
CA VAL A 102 2.10 5.72 -1.96
C VAL A 102 2.47 4.56 -1.07
N ALA A 103 2.88 4.87 0.16
CA ALA A 103 3.10 3.90 1.21
C ALA A 103 1.99 4.00 2.26
N VAL A 104 1.68 2.86 2.88
CA VAL A 104 0.77 2.75 4.01
C VAL A 104 1.41 1.90 5.08
N ARG A 105 1.29 2.29 6.36
CA ARG A 105 1.86 1.56 7.49
C ARG A 105 0.97 1.58 8.71
N ILE A 106 1.11 0.57 9.56
CA ILE A 106 0.47 0.56 10.89
C ILE A 106 1.28 1.41 11.86
N ASN A 107 0.60 2.30 12.59
CA ASN A 107 1.17 2.99 13.72
C ASN A 107 1.29 2.03 14.92
N GLY A 108 2.48 1.45 15.11
CA GLY A 108 2.75 0.43 16.12
C GLY A 108 2.64 0.90 17.59
N GLN A 109 2.42 2.19 17.85
CA GLN A 109 2.29 2.71 19.22
C GLN A 109 0.91 2.45 19.86
N LEU A 110 -0.09 1.97 19.10
CA LEU A 110 -1.48 1.82 19.60
C LEU A 110 -2.05 0.40 19.53
N VAL A 111 -1.31 -0.61 19.08
CA VAL A 111 -1.85 -1.97 18.93
C VAL A 111 -1.96 -2.64 20.30
N ARG A 112 -3.10 -2.46 20.97
CA ARG A 112 -3.48 -3.27 22.15
C ARG A 112 -4.01 -4.60 21.60
N GLY A 113 -3.48 -5.72 22.09
CA GLY A 113 -3.59 -7.07 21.49
C GLY A 113 -5.00 -7.64 21.26
N ASP A 114 -6.05 -6.88 21.56
CA ASP A 114 -7.44 -7.32 21.57
C ASP A 114 -8.35 -6.48 20.64
N GLU A 115 -7.80 -5.48 19.92
CA GLU A 115 -8.59 -4.74 18.92
C GLU A 115 -8.87 -5.64 17.72
N MET A 116 -10.14 -5.98 17.55
CA MET A 116 -10.65 -7.03 16.68
C MET A 116 -10.11 -6.88 15.25
N LEU A 117 -9.25 -7.83 14.84
CA LEU A 117 -9.00 -8.17 13.42
C LEU A 117 -10.31 -8.72 12.83
N HIS A 118 -11.30 -7.85 12.67
CA HIS A 118 -12.51 -8.21 11.96
C HIS A 118 -12.17 -8.45 10.50
N GLN A 119 -12.91 -9.38 9.88
CA GLN A 119 -12.92 -9.59 8.44
C GLN A 119 -13.56 -8.36 7.77
N THR A 120 -12.86 -7.24 7.80
CA THR A 120 -13.27 -6.04 7.10
C THR A 120 -13.01 -6.24 5.61
N PRO A 121 -13.88 -5.69 4.74
CA PRO A 121 -13.61 -5.66 3.32
C PRO A 121 -12.25 -4.97 3.09
N PRO A 122 -11.40 -5.48 2.19
CA PRO A 122 -10.11 -4.89 1.95
C PRO A 122 -10.26 -3.46 1.44
N LEU A 123 -9.37 -2.58 1.89
CA LEU A 123 -9.25 -1.24 1.33
C LEU A 123 -8.59 -1.35 -0.03
N GLU A 124 -9.16 -0.74 -1.05
CA GLU A 124 -8.69 -0.88 -2.42
C GLU A 124 -8.27 0.47 -3.01
N CYS A 125 -7.11 0.45 -3.68
CA CYS A 125 -6.68 1.51 -4.58
C CYS A 125 -6.23 0.93 -5.91
N ARG A 126 -6.36 1.74 -6.95
CA ARG A 126 -6.09 1.36 -8.33
C ARG A 126 -5.10 2.35 -8.94
N CYS A 127 -4.34 1.87 -9.91
CA CYS A 127 -3.61 2.71 -10.83
C CYS A 127 -4.33 2.61 -12.17
N VAL A 128 -4.77 3.75 -12.71
CA VAL A 128 -5.60 3.81 -13.91
C VAL A 128 -4.97 4.68 -14.99
N THR A 129 -5.28 4.38 -16.24
CA THR A 129 -5.00 5.29 -17.35
C THR A 129 -5.84 6.57 -17.23
N ILE A 130 -5.45 7.62 -17.95
CA ILE A 130 -6.25 8.86 -18.10
C ILE A 130 -7.67 8.63 -18.65
N LYS A 131 -7.95 7.44 -19.21
CA LYS A 131 -9.27 7.03 -19.72
C LYS A 131 -10.05 6.17 -18.71
N GLY A 132 -9.53 5.97 -17.49
CA GLY A 132 -10.16 5.16 -16.44
C GLY A 132 -9.94 3.65 -16.55
N ILE A 133 -9.07 3.18 -17.46
CA ILE A 133 -8.74 1.75 -17.56
C ILE A 133 -7.83 1.36 -16.38
N VAL A 134 -8.23 0.36 -15.60
CA VAL A 134 -7.44 -0.18 -14.47
C VAL A 134 -6.25 -0.97 -14.97
N LEU A 135 -5.05 -0.59 -14.52
CA LEU A 135 -3.79 -1.22 -14.85
C LEU A 135 -3.25 -2.11 -13.73
N SER A 136 -3.41 -1.68 -12.48
CA SER A 136 -2.98 -2.42 -11.30
C SER A 136 -3.88 -2.07 -10.11
N THR A 137 -3.99 -2.98 -9.14
CA THR A 137 -4.80 -2.77 -7.94
C THR A 137 -4.07 -3.28 -6.71
N ILE A 138 -3.97 -2.44 -5.68
CA ILE A 138 -3.54 -2.85 -4.35
C ILE A 138 -4.76 -3.01 -3.44
N GLN A 139 -4.78 -4.10 -2.69
CA GLN A 139 -5.77 -4.35 -1.64
C GLN A 139 -5.07 -4.49 -0.29
N ILE A 140 -5.53 -3.75 0.71
CA ILE A 140 -5.04 -3.81 2.08
C ILE A 140 -6.09 -4.51 2.95
N GLY A 141 -5.76 -5.71 3.43
CA GLY A 141 -6.58 -6.47 4.38
C GLY A 141 -5.98 -6.49 5.78
N ASN A 142 -6.72 -7.04 6.74
CA ASN A 142 -6.27 -7.28 8.11
C ASN A 142 -5.76 -6.00 8.81
N TYR A 143 -6.45 -4.88 8.59
CA TYR A 143 -6.20 -3.62 9.29
C TYR A 143 -7.10 -3.51 10.52
N CYS A 144 -6.67 -2.77 11.55
CA CYS A 144 -7.50 -2.45 12.71
C CYS A 144 -8.58 -1.46 12.29
N SER A 145 -9.83 -1.93 12.23
CA SER A 145 -10.97 -1.07 11.94
C SER A 145 -11.38 -0.26 13.16
N LYS A 146 -11.99 0.89 12.90
CA LYS A 146 -12.63 1.72 13.92
C LYS A 146 -13.96 1.13 14.38
#